data_AF-A0A8D0B996-F1
#
_entry.id   AF-A0A8D0B996-F1
#
_cell.length_a   1.000
_cell.length_b   1.000
_cell.length_c   1.000
_cell.angle_alpha   90.00
_cell.angle_beta   90.00
_cell.angle_gamma   90.00
#
_symmetry.space_group_name_H-M   'P 1'
#
loop_
_entity.id
_entity.type
_entity.pdbx_description
1 polymer ?
#
loop_
_entity_poly.entity_id
_entity_poly.type
_entity_poly.pdbx_seq_one_letter_code
_entity_poly.pdbx_strand_id
1 'polypeptide(L)'
;MKIDIKENDLKSTHRALKPKPSTGSPPRDVIIAFVRESTKERILREVRQIEDLNYNGSRVYLYPDLAAETIKQRFTLRSVCKKLAENGFKYTSGFAMVLLFV
;
A
#
# COMPACT_ATOMS: atom_id res chain seq x y z
N MET A 1 12.08 -4.14 11.52
CA MET A 1 10.82 -3.39 11.64
C MET A 1 10.54 -3.16 13.12
N LYS A 2 10.73 -1.93 13.62
CA LYS A 2 10.56 -1.54 15.05
C LYS A 2 9.24 -0.75 15.24
N ILE A 3 8.13 -1.31 14.77
CA ILE A 3 6.82 -0.70 14.97
C ILE A 3 6.04 -1.62 15.90
N ASP A 4 5.96 -1.22 17.17
CA ASP A 4 5.04 -1.84 18.13
C ASP A 4 3.65 -1.24 17.88
N ILE A 5 2.71 -2.05 17.40
CA ILE A 5 1.32 -1.64 17.14
C ILE A 5 0.47 -2.31 18.19
N LYS A 6 -0.24 -1.52 18.99
CA LYS A 6 -1.20 -2.05 19.97
C LYS A 6 -2.59 -2.06 19.36
N GLU A 7 -3.47 -2.90 19.91
CA GLU A 7 -4.85 -2.99 19.44
C GLU A 7 -5.58 -1.63 19.49
N ASN A 8 -5.30 -0.80 20.51
CA ASN A 8 -5.83 0.56 20.64
C ASN A 8 -5.37 1.54 19.54
N ASP A 9 -4.33 1.21 18.76
CA ASP A 9 -3.91 2.05 17.62
C ASP A 9 -4.75 1.79 16.36
N LEU A 10 -5.58 0.73 16.38
CA LEU A 10 -6.46 0.33 15.29
C LEU A 10 -7.89 0.81 15.57
N LYS A 11 -8.48 1.48 14.59
CA LYS A 11 -9.89 1.88 14.62
C LYS A 11 -10.80 0.73 14.18
N SER A 12 -10.40 -0.01 13.15
CA SER A 12 -11.12 -1.17 12.65
C SER A 12 -10.19 -2.05 11.83
N THR A 13 -10.40 -3.36 11.89
CA THR A 13 -9.77 -4.33 11.01
C THR A 13 -10.83 -5.27 10.48
N HIS A 14 -10.99 -5.34 9.17
CA HIS A 14 -11.97 -6.22 8.54
C HIS A 14 -11.45 -6.75 7.20
N ARG A 15 -12.13 -7.76 6.65
CA ARG A 15 -11.85 -8.25 5.29
C ARG A 15 -12.65 -7.42 4.30
N ALA A 16 -12.11 -7.22 3.09
CA ALA A 16 -12.83 -6.57 2.00
C ALA A 16 -14.23 -7.16 1.82
N LEU A 17 -15.23 -6.28 1.64
CA LEU A 17 -16.64 -6.63 1.50
C LEU A 17 -16.97 -7.20 0.12
N LYS A 18 -16.25 -8.25 -0.28
CA LYS A 18 -16.45 -9.01 -1.50
C LYS A 18 -16.91 -10.44 -1.17
N PRO A 19 -17.60 -11.13 -2.10
CA PRO A 19 -17.97 -12.53 -1.93
C PRO A 19 -16.78 -13.40 -1.53
N LYS A 20 -17.04 -14.51 -0.84
CA LYS A 20 -15.99 -15.45 -0.46
C LYS A 20 -15.33 -15.98 -1.75
N PRO A 21 -13.99 -15.92 -1.87
CA PRO A 21 -13.29 -16.44 -3.04
C PRO A 21 -13.50 -17.96 -3.15
N SER A 22 -13.44 -18.48 -4.38
CA SER A 22 -13.46 -19.92 -4.65
C SER A 22 -12.21 -20.61 -4.08
N THR A 23 -12.30 -21.91 -3.88
CA THR A 23 -11.15 -22.73 -3.45
C THR A 23 -10.00 -22.56 -4.45
N GLY A 24 -8.82 -22.17 -3.97
CA GLY A 24 -7.63 -21.91 -4.79
C GLY A 24 -7.46 -20.45 -5.24
N SER A 25 -8.47 -19.59 -5.08
CA SER A 25 -8.32 -18.15 -5.35
C SER A 25 -7.64 -17.42 -4.17
N PRO A 26 -6.97 -16.27 -4.42
CA PRO A 26 -6.36 -15.49 -3.37
C PRO A 26 -7.36 -15.09 -2.25
N PRO A 27 -6.90 -14.99 -0.99
CA PRO A 27 -7.75 -14.57 0.11
C PRO A 27 -8.25 -13.12 -0.08
N ARG A 28 -9.33 -12.77 0.64
CA ARG A 28 -9.80 -11.38 0.67
C ARG A 28 -8.77 -10.48 1.34
N ASP A 29 -8.60 -9.29 0.77
CA ASP A 29 -7.73 -8.26 1.32
C ASP A 29 -8.16 -7.91 2.75
N VAL A 30 -7.18 -7.59 3.60
CA VAL A 30 -7.43 -7.07 4.95
C VAL A 30 -7.38 -5.55 4.87
N ILE A 31 -8.46 -4.90 5.26
CA ILE A 31 -8.55 -3.45 5.36
C ILE A 31 -8.34 -3.08 6.83
N ILE A 32 -7.34 -2.25 7.08
CA ILE A 32 -6.96 -1.78 8.41
C ILE A 32 -7.12 -0.27 8.44
N ALA A 33 -8.02 0.20 9.30
CA ALA A 33 -8.17 1.61 9.62
C ALA A 33 -7.42 1.90 10.91
N PHE A 34 -6.49 2.85 10.86
CA PHE A 34 -5.74 3.31 12.03
C PHE A 34 -6.47 4.46 12.71
N VAL A 35 -6.30 4.61 14.03
CA VAL A 35 -6.79 5.78 14.77
C VAL A 35 -6.04 7.04 14.34
N ARG A 36 -4.73 6.91 14.09
CA ARG A 36 -3.86 8.02 13.66
C ARG A 36 -3.32 7.76 12.26
N GLU A 37 -3.48 8.76 11.40
CA GLU A 37 -2.98 8.71 10.03
C GLU A 37 -1.44 8.65 9.97
N SER A 38 -0.75 9.34 10.88
CA SER A 38 0.71 9.31 10.99
C SER A 38 1.28 7.91 11.25
N THR A 39 0.56 7.07 12.00
CA THR A 39 0.92 5.66 12.22
C THR A 39 0.86 4.89 10.91
N LYS A 40 -0.22 5.08 10.12
CA LYS A 40 -0.37 4.46 8.80
C LYS A 40 0.76 4.87 7.85
N GLU A 41 1.06 6.16 7.77
CA GLU A 41 2.12 6.70 6.91
C GLU A 41 3.50 6.16 7.29
N ARG A 42 3.81 6.10 8.59
CA ARG A 42 5.06 5.51 9.09
C ARG A 42 5.18 4.04 8.69
N ILE A 43 4.12 3.24 8.86
CA ILE A 43 4.11 1.83 8.46
C ILE A 43 4.36 1.70 6.96
N LEU A 44 3.63 2.47 6.14
CA LEU A 44 3.80 2.42 4.67
C LEU A 44 5.20 2.84 4.23
N ARG A 45 5.83 3.82 4.91
CA ARG A 45 7.21 4.23 4.64
C ARG A 45 8.20 3.11 4.94
N GLU A 46 8.06 2.46 6.08
CA GLU A 46 8.94 1.37 6.52
C GLU A 46 8.77 0.15 5.60
N VAL A 47 7.54 -0.23 5.26
CA VAL A 47 7.26 -1.37 4.37
C VAL A 47 7.84 -1.17 2.98
N ARG A 48 7.87 0.07 2.45
CA ARG A 48 8.51 0.36 1.15
C ARG A 48 10.01 0.07 1.12
N GLN A 49 10.67 0.03 2.27
CA GLN A 49 12.10 -0.30 2.39
C GLN A 49 12.35 -1.80 2.51
N ILE A 50 11.29 -2.60 2.69
CA ILE A 50 11.36 -4.06 2.81
C ILE A 50 11.12 -4.65 1.42
N GLU A 51 12.12 -5.33 0.87
CA GLU A 51 12.02 -5.97 -0.45
C GLU A 51 11.05 -7.17 -0.44
N ASP A 52 11.16 -8.02 0.58
CA ASP A 52 10.35 -9.24 0.74
C ASP A 52 9.66 -9.28 2.11
N LEU A 53 8.43 -8.76 2.12
CA LEU A 53 7.55 -8.88 3.26
C LEU A 53 6.84 -10.25 3.25
N ASN A 54 7.23 -11.12 4.17
CA ASN A 54 6.71 -12.49 4.28
C ASN A 54 5.91 -12.68 5.58
N TYR A 55 4.79 -13.39 5.47
CA TYR A 55 3.97 -13.83 6.60
C TYR A 55 3.65 -15.31 6.43
N ASN A 56 4.03 -16.14 7.41
CA ASN A 56 3.86 -17.61 7.38
C ASN A 56 4.38 -18.25 6.08
N GLY A 57 5.56 -17.84 5.61
CA GLY A 57 6.17 -18.35 4.38
C GLY A 57 5.52 -17.86 3.09
N SER A 58 4.51 -16.99 3.16
CA SER A 58 3.85 -16.40 1.99
C SER A 58 4.21 -14.92 1.86
N ARG A 59 4.53 -14.48 0.64
CA ARG A 59 4.75 -13.06 0.36
C ARG A 59 3.44 -12.29 0.50
N VAL A 60 3.47 -11.19 1.22
CA VAL A 60 2.33 -10.30 1.42
C VAL A 60 2.66 -8.89 0.96
N TYR A 61 1.64 -8.19 0.49
CA TYR A 61 1.77 -6.82 0.01
C TYR A 61 0.89 -5.89 0.83
N LEU A 62 1.43 -4.73 1.20
CA LEU A 62 0.70 -3.67 1.86
C LEU A 62 0.63 -2.46 0.93
N TYR A 63 -0.58 -1.99 0.68
CA TYR A 63 -0.84 -0.82 -0.15
C TYR A 63 -1.68 0.20 0.63
N PRO A 64 -1.53 1.50 0.34
CA PRO A 64 -2.47 2.49 0.84
C PRO A 64 -3.86 2.22 0.23
N ASP A 65 -4.90 2.32 1.07
CA ASP A 65 -6.28 2.32 0.59
C ASP A 65 -6.58 3.68 -0.06
N LEU A 66 -6.95 3.65 -1.33
CA LEU A 66 -7.12 4.84 -2.16
C LEU A 66 -8.44 4.75 -2.92
N ALA A 67 -9.07 5.91 -3.14
CA ALA A 67 -10.26 6.01 -3.96
C ALA A 67 -9.99 5.49 -5.38
N ALA A 68 -11.01 4.87 -6.00
CA ALA A 68 -10.91 4.30 -7.33
C ALA A 68 -10.45 5.34 -8.38
N GLU A 69 -10.88 6.59 -8.25
CA GLU A 69 -10.45 7.69 -9.12
C GLU A 69 -8.95 7.97 -9.01
N THR A 70 -8.42 8.02 -7.78
CA THR A 70 -6.97 8.19 -7.54
C THR A 70 -6.18 7.02 -8.10
N ILE A 71 -6.70 5.79 -8.01
CA ILE A 71 -6.06 4.61 -8.60
C ILE A 71 -6.04 4.70 -10.14
N LYS A 72 -7.15 5.11 -10.76
CA LYS A 72 -7.24 5.34 -12.21
C LYS A 72 -6.23 6.38 -12.67
N GLN A 73 -6.16 7.51 -11.97
CA GLN A 73 -5.18 8.57 -12.24
C GLN A 73 -3.73 8.06 -12.09
N ARG A 74 -3.43 7.27 -11.06
CA ARG A 74 -2.10 6.64 -10.93
C ARG A 74 -1.78 5.69 -12.07
N PHE A 75 -2.80 5.01 -12.62
CA PHE A 75 -2.62 4.13 -13.77
C PHE A 75 -2.21 4.90 -15.03
N THR A 76 -2.78 6.07 -15.28
CA THR A 76 -2.43 6.89 -16.46
C THR A 76 -0.97 7.37 -16.42
N LEU A 77 -0.43 7.63 -15.23
CA LEU A 77 0.98 8.01 -15.06
C LEU A 77 1.98 6.86 -15.15
N ARG A 78 1.54 5.59 -15.21
CA ARG A 78 2.47 4.45 -15.29
C ARG A 78 3.44 4.57 -16.46
N SER A 79 2.96 5.07 -17.60
CA SER A 79 3.78 5.32 -18.79
C SER A 79 4.86 6.38 -18.54
N VAL A 80 4.52 7.46 -17.83
CA VAL A 80 5.45 8.53 -17.43
C VAL A 80 6.48 7.99 -16.43
N CYS A 81 6.02 7.31 -15.37
CA CYS A 81 6.87 6.65 -14.38
C CYS A 81 7.88 5.68 -15.03
N LYS A 82 7.42 4.89 -16.01
CA LYS A 82 8.28 3.96 -16.76
C LYS A 82 9.38 4.72 -17.51
N LYS A 83 9.03 5.77 -18.25
CA LYS A 83 10.01 6.61 -18.95
C LYS A 83 10.99 7.28 -17.98
N LEU A 84 10.51 7.78 -16.85
CA LEU A 84 11.38 8.39 -15.84
C LEU A 84 12.40 7.39 -15.29
N ALA A 85 11.95 6.16 -14.98
CA ALA A 85 12.83 5.08 -14.54
C ALA A 85 13.85 4.67 -15.61
N GLU A 86 13.41 4.53 -16.88
CA GLU A 86 14.29 4.21 -18.02
C GLU A 86 15.37 5.28 -18.24
N ASN A 87 15.05 6.55 -17.97
CA ASN A 87 15.98 7.67 -18.09
C ASN A 87 16.76 7.95 -16.80
N GLY A 88 16.63 7.11 -15.76
CA GLY A 88 17.39 7.23 -14.51
C GLY A 88 16.97 8.37 -13.59
N PHE A 89 15.79 8.97 -13.80
CA PHE A 89 15.28 10.02 -12.91
C PHE A 89 14.77 9.41 -11.60
N LYS A 90 15.20 9.99 -10.48
CA LYS A 90 14.67 9.65 -9.16
C LYS A 90 13.37 10.43 -8.94
N TYR A 91 12.32 9.69 -8.57
CA TYR A 91 11.04 10.29 -8.21
C TYR A 91 10.39 9.50 -7.08
N THR A 92 9.54 10.18 -6.31
CA THR A 92 8.66 9.57 -5.32
C THR A 92 7.22 9.98 -5.58
N SER A 93 6.27 9.16 -5.09
CA SER A 93 4.84 9.42 -5.23
C SER A 93 4.24 9.90 -3.91
N GLY A 94 3.74 11.13 -3.92
CA GLY A 94 2.98 11.72 -2.82
C GLY A 94 1.53 11.25 -2.75
N PHE A 95 0.85 11.59 -1.64
CA PHE A 95 -0.58 11.36 -1.48
C PHE A 95 -1.38 12.19 -2.51
N ALA A 96 -2.52 11.65 -2.96
CA ALA A 96 -3.37 12.19 -4.02
C ALA A 96 -2.70 12.44 -5.39
N MET A 97 -1.65 11.67 -5.74
CA MET A 97 -1.02 11.65 -7.08
C MET A 97 -0.16 12.89 -7.39
N VAL A 98 0.94 13.04 -6.64
CA VAL A 98 2.02 14.00 -6.95
C VAL A 98 3.29 13.23 -7.25
N LEU A 99 3.93 13.50 -8.40
CA LEU A 99 5.30 13.07 -8.67
C LEU A 99 6.24 14.12 -8.10
N LEU A 100 7.00 13.73 -7.08
CA LEU A 100 8.03 14.57 -6.47
C LEU A 100 9.38 14.10 -6.99
N PHE A 101 10.09 14.99 -7.66
CA PHE A 101 11.45 14.74 -8.12
C PHE A 101 12.41 15.01 -6.94
N VAL A 102 13.38 14.11 -6.75
CA VAL A 102 14.34 14.12 -5.62
C VAL A 102 15.75 14.22 -6.14
#